data_AF-A0A844Z2D6-F1
#
_entry.id   AF-A0A844Z2D6-F1
#
_cell.length_a   1.000
_cell.length_b   1.000
_cell.length_c   1.000
_cell.angle_alpha   90.00
_cell.angle_beta   90.00
_cell.angle_gamma   90.00
#
_symmetry.space_group_name_H-M   'P 1'
#
loop_
_entity.id
_entity.type
_entity.pdbx_description
1 polymer ?
#
loop_
_entity_poly.entity_id
_entity_poly.type
_entity_poly.pdbx_seq_one_letter_code
_entity_poly.pdbx_strand_id
1 'polypeptide(L)'
;MDDISRKFGARSPDDRAQIARLVRLGVPVRVINCLIKAGLTSPEAICGMTPVDLLRIPGIARTTISDLKVAFFNEGLVLEPSDDPVLRELALVEARTLSVLYAAQQDHRDALRELEARRAFLAKRAA
;
A
#
# COMPACT_ATOMS: atom_id res chain seq x y z
N MET A 1 -29.86 -9.80 -6.54
CA MET A 1 -29.16 -8.49 -6.55
C MET A 1 -28.01 -8.62 -5.58
N ASP A 2 -26.79 -8.77 -6.09
CA ASP A 2 -25.63 -9.16 -5.27
C ASP A 2 -25.21 -8.03 -4.31
N ASP A 3 -24.63 -8.40 -3.15
CA ASP A 3 -24.30 -7.47 -2.06
C ASP A 3 -23.45 -6.27 -2.51
N ILE A 4 -22.56 -6.47 -3.50
CA ILE A 4 -21.72 -5.42 -4.07
C ILE A 4 -22.57 -4.35 -4.76
N SER A 5 -23.56 -4.77 -5.56
CA SER A 5 -24.47 -3.83 -6.26
C SER A 5 -25.26 -2.99 -5.25
N ARG A 6 -25.74 -3.63 -4.18
CA ARG A 6 -26.55 -2.98 -3.14
C ARG A 6 -25.70 -2.02 -2.29
N LYS A 7 -24.44 -2.37 -2.01
CA LYS A 7 -23.55 -1.61 -1.11
C LYS A 7 -22.82 -0.47 -1.78
N PHE A 8 -22.46 -0.61 -3.05
CA PHE A 8 -21.56 0.31 -3.75
C PHE A 8 -22.18 1.00 -4.97
N GLY A 9 -23.40 0.64 -5.38
CA GLY A 9 -24.08 1.28 -6.51
C GLY A 9 -23.40 1.02 -7.86
N ALA A 10 -22.80 -0.17 -8.02
CA ALA A 10 -22.14 -0.56 -9.25
C ALA A 10 -23.11 -0.52 -10.45
N ARG A 11 -22.68 0.11 -11.55
CA ARG A 11 -23.53 0.45 -12.70
C ARG A 11 -23.47 -0.61 -13.81
N SER A 12 -22.37 -1.36 -13.86
CA SER A 12 -22.14 -2.42 -14.84
C SER A 12 -21.61 -3.71 -14.21
N PRO A 13 -21.71 -4.86 -14.90
CA PRO A 13 -21.06 -6.10 -14.47
C PRO A 13 -19.55 -5.95 -14.28
N ASP A 14 -18.90 -5.15 -15.12
CA ASP A 14 -17.47 -4.89 -15.04
C ASP A 14 -17.11 -4.06 -13.79
N ASP A 15 -17.87 -2.99 -13.51
CA ASP A 15 -17.70 -2.21 -12.27
C ASP A 15 -17.79 -3.10 -11.03
N ARG A 16 -18.70 -4.09 -11.03
CA ARG A 16 -18.84 -5.03 -9.91
C ARG A 16 -17.58 -5.87 -9.71
N ALA A 17 -16.99 -6.37 -10.80
CA ALA A 17 -15.77 -7.16 -10.74
C ALA A 17 -14.59 -6.32 -10.25
N GLN A 18 -14.47 -5.07 -10.72
CA GLN A 18 -13.41 -4.16 -10.32
C GLN A 18 -13.55 -3.70 -8.86
N ILE A 19 -14.76 -3.38 -8.40
CA ILE A 19 -15.03 -3.06 -6.99
C ILE A 19 -14.74 -4.27 -6.09
N ALA A 20 -15.14 -5.48 -6.52
CA ALA A 20 -14.81 -6.70 -5.79
C ALA A 20 -13.30 -6.90 -5.64
N ARG A 21 -12.53 -6.55 -6.68
CA ARG A 21 -11.07 -6.59 -6.64
C ARG A 21 -10.50 -5.58 -5.65
N LEU A 22 -11.00 -4.35 -5.60
CA LEU A 22 -10.60 -3.36 -4.59
C LEU A 22 -10.86 -3.84 -3.16
N VAL A 23 -11.99 -4.53 -2.92
CA VAL A 23 -12.28 -5.15 -1.62
C VAL A 23 -11.27 -6.25 -1.29
N ARG A 24 -10.91 -7.10 -2.26
CA ARG A 24 -9.91 -8.18 -2.07
C ARG A 24 -8.51 -7.64 -1.78
N LEU A 25 -8.16 -6.50 -2.39
CA LEU A 25 -6.92 -5.76 -2.10
C LEU A 25 -6.89 -5.17 -0.67
N GLY A 26 -8.00 -5.25 0.07
CA GLY A 26 -8.09 -4.72 1.43
C GLY A 26 -8.37 -3.21 1.49
N VAL A 27 -8.82 -2.61 0.38
CA VAL A 27 -9.16 -1.18 0.37
C VAL A 27 -10.38 -0.95 1.27
N PRO A 28 -10.33 -0.01 2.24
CA PRO A 28 -11.44 0.19 3.16
C PRO A 28 -12.70 0.68 2.43
N VAL A 29 -13.88 0.22 2.88
CA VAL A 29 -15.20 0.55 2.28
C VAL A 29 -15.41 2.06 2.12
N ARG A 30 -14.99 2.86 3.11
CA ARG A 30 -15.08 4.34 3.05
C ARG A 30 -14.29 4.92 1.88
N VAL A 31 -13.12 4.34 1.58
CA VAL A 31 -12.21 4.77 0.53
C VAL A 31 -12.80 4.37 -0.83
N ILE A 32 -13.27 3.12 -0.94
CA ILE A 32 -13.99 2.63 -2.13
C ILE A 32 -15.15 3.56 -2.48
N ASN A 33 -15.94 3.99 -1.49
CA ASN A 33 -17.06 4.91 -1.73
C ASN A 33 -16.61 6.29 -2.24
N CYS A 34 -15.49 6.82 -1.74
CA CYS A 34 -14.93 8.08 -2.24
C CYS A 34 -14.42 7.94 -3.68
N LEU A 35 -13.74 6.83 -3.98
CA LEU A 35 -13.21 6.51 -5.31
C LEU A 35 -14.33 6.34 -6.33
N ILE A 36 -15.39 5.59 -6.00
CA ILE A 36 -16.56 5.40 -6.87
C ILE A 36 -17.25 6.75 -7.16
N LYS A 37 -17.39 7.62 -6.16
CA LYS A 37 -17.95 8.98 -6.37
C LYS A 37 -17.09 9.83 -7.30
N ALA A 38 -15.78 9.61 -7.30
CA ALA A 38 -14.83 10.23 -8.22
C ALA A 38 -14.76 9.53 -9.59
N GLY A 39 -15.55 8.47 -9.82
CA GLY A 39 -15.53 7.70 -11.08
C GLY A 39 -14.37 6.70 -11.19
N LEU A 40 -13.64 6.44 -10.11
CA LEU A 40 -12.53 5.50 -10.06
C LEU A 40 -13.02 4.15 -9.55
N THR A 41 -13.39 3.26 -10.48
CA THR A 41 -13.94 1.94 -10.15
C THR A 41 -12.92 0.81 -10.29
N SER A 42 -11.78 1.02 -10.96
CA SER A 42 -10.73 0.01 -11.17
C SER A 42 -9.39 0.37 -10.49
N PRO A 43 -8.62 -0.64 -10.04
CA PRO A 43 -7.26 -0.43 -9.54
C PRO A 43 -6.37 0.29 -10.56
N GLU A 44 -6.49 -0.02 -11.85
CA GLU A 44 -5.72 0.59 -12.93
C GLU A 44 -6.01 2.09 -13.05
N ALA A 45 -7.29 2.49 -12.97
CA ALA A 45 -7.67 3.91 -13.01
C ALA A 45 -7.13 4.68 -11.79
N ILE A 46 -7.06 4.02 -10.63
CA ILE A 46 -6.48 4.61 -9.41
C ILE A 46 -4.96 4.71 -9.52
N CYS A 47 -4.29 3.69 -10.09
CA CYS A 47 -2.85 3.71 -10.30
C CYS A 47 -2.43 4.82 -11.27
N GLY A 48 -3.26 5.12 -12.28
CA GLY A 48 -3.03 6.26 -13.18
C GLY A 48 -3.16 7.65 -12.55
N MET A 49 -3.53 7.75 -11.26
CA MET A 49 -3.62 9.01 -10.53
C MET A 49 -2.38 9.24 -9.68
N THR A 50 -1.92 10.49 -9.64
CA THR A 50 -0.87 10.87 -8.70
C THR A 50 -1.43 10.96 -7.27
N PRO A 51 -0.60 10.81 -6.22
CA PRO A 51 -1.03 11.06 -4.84
C PRO A 51 -1.66 12.45 -4.64
N VAL A 52 -1.21 13.45 -5.40
CA VAL A 52 -1.75 14.81 -5.33
C VAL A 52 -3.16 14.87 -5.89
N ASP A 53 -3.41 14.19 -7.00
CA ASP A 53 -4.76 14.13 -7.60
C ASP A 53 -5.73 13.37 -6.71
N LEU A 54 -5.28 12.29 -6.07
CA LEU A 54 -6.08 11.58 -5.08
C LEU A 54 -6.45 12.46 -3.88
N LEU A 55 -5.55 13.35 -3.42
CA LEU A 55 -5.86 14.30 -2.34
C LEU A 55 -6.92 15.34 -2.73
N ARG A 56 -7.17 15.56 -4.02
CA ARG A 56 -8.24 16.46 -4.49
C ARG A 56 -9.63 15.82 -4.38
N ILE A 57 -9.70 14.50 -4.21
CA ILE A 57 -10.97 13.78 -4.06
C ILE A 57 -11.52 14.01 -2.65
N PRO A 58 -12.76 14.52 -2.50
CA PRO A 58 -13.38 14.69 -1.20
C PRO A 58 -13.43 13.38 -0.39
N GLY A 59 -12.91 13.42 0.83
CA GLY A 59 -12.87 12.25 1.73
C GLY A 59 -11.62 11.39 1.62
N ILE A 60 -10.68 11.73 0.72
CA ILE A 60 -9.36 11.11 0.66
C ILE A 60 -8.36 11.98 1.43
N ALA A 61 -7.71 11.38 2.42
CA ALA A 61 -6.66 12.02 3.21
C ALA A 61 -5.29 11.37 2.93
N ARG A 62 -4.21 11.99 3.41
CA ARG A 62 -2.85 11.42 3.32
C ARG A 62 -2.77 10.01 3.89
N THR A 63 -3.44 9.75 5.01
CA THR A 63 -3.52 8.42 5.63
C THR A 63 -4.19 7.41 4.71
N THR A 64 -5.26 7.81 4.02
CA THR A 64 -5.95 6.97 3.02
C THR A 64 -5.07 6.62 1.84
N ILE A 65 -4.22 7.55 1.40
CA ILE A 65 -3.26 7.30 0.32
C ILE A 65 -2.19 6.31 0.78
N SER A 66 -1.73 6.41 2.02
CA SER A 66 -0.82 5.40 2.60
C SER A 66 -1.49 4.02 2.64
N ASP A 67 -2.75 3.93 3.07
CA ASP A 67 -3.51 2.68 3.07
C ASP A 67 -3.64 2.08 1.65
N LEU A 68 -3.92 2.93 0.65
CA LEU A 68 -3.98 2.52 -0.75
C LEU A 68 -2.64 2.01 -1.27
N LYS A 69 -1.54 2.73 -0.98
CA LYS A 69 -0.19 2.31 -1.36
C LYS A 69 0.15 0.93 -0.78
N VAL A 70 -0.20 0.68 0.48
CA VAL A 70 0.01 -0.62 1.13
C VAL A 70 -0.84 -1.71 0.49
N ALA A 71 -2.13 -1.45 0.27
CA ALA A 71 -3.05 -2.39 -0.39
C ALA A 71 -2.57 -2.79 -1.80
N PHE A 72 -2.05 -1.81 -2.55
CA PHE A 72 -1.64 -2.00 -3.94
C PHE A 72 -0.25 -2.63 -4.06
N PHE A 73 0.67 -2.33 -3.13
CA PHE A 73 2.02 -2.87 -3.13
C PHE A 73 2.05 -4.41 -3.10
N ASN A 74 1.14 -5.03 -2.33
CA ASN A 74 1.04 -6.49 -2.24
C ASN A 74 0.74 -7.17 -3.58
N GLU A 75 0.20 -6.43 -4.54
CA GLU A 75 -0.18 -6.93 -5.87
C GLU A 75 0.67 -6.29 -6.98
N GLY A 76 1.81 -5.68 -6.61
CA GLY A 76 2.72 -5.04 -7.55
C GLY A 76 2.16 -3.79 -8.23
N LEU A 77 1.08 -3.24 -7.70
CA LEU A 77 0.45 -2.03 -8.20
C LEU A 77 1.06 -0.80 -7.50
N VAL A 78 1.32 0.25 -8.28
CA VAL A 78 1.94 1.48 -7.80
C VAL A 78 1.18 2.67 -8.39
N LEU A 79 0.96 3.69 -7.57
CA LEU A 79 0.40 4.96 -8.02
C LEU A 79 1.40 5.71 -8.90
N GLU A 80 0.89 6.47 -9.88
CA GLU A 80 1.72 7.33 -10.72
C GLU A 80 2.53 8.30 -9.85
N PRO A 81 3.84 8.44 -10.08
CA PRO A 81 4.63 9.47 -9.43
C PRO A 81 4.05 10.85 -9.76
N SER A 82 4.20 11.79 -8.83
CA SER A 82 3.86 13.17 -9.11
C SER A 82 4.84 13.75 -10.15
N ASP A 83 4.30 14.48 -11.13
CA ASP A 83 5.11 15.29 -12.05
C ASP A 83 5.74 16.52 -11.38
N ASP A 84 5.31 16.86 -10.17
CA ASP A 84 5.92 17.92 -9.39
C ASP A 84 7.37 17.52 -9.01
N PRO A 85 8.38 18.28 -9.46
CA PRO A 85 9.78 17.90 -9.28
C PRO A 85 10.16 17.83 -7.79
N VAL A 86 9.58 18.68 -6.94
CA VAL A 86 9.85 18.71 -5.50
C VAL A 86 9.26 17.48 -4.84
N LEU A 87 8.02 17.10 -5.18
CA LEU A 87 7.39 15.90 -4.63
C LEU A 87 8.07 14.62 -5.12
N ARG A 88 8.55 14.60 -6.36
CA ARG A 88 9.32 13.48 -6.90
C ARG A 88 10.66 13.31 -6.18
N GLU A 89 11.36 14.41 -5.91
CA GLU A 89 12.60 14.40 -5.16
C GLU A 89 12.38 13.93 -3.71
N LEU A 90 11.32 14.42 -3.05
CA LEU A 90 10.94 13.96 -1.70
C LEU A 90 10.65 12.46 -1.67
N ALA A 91 9.89 11.93 -2.63
CA ALA A 91 9.60 10.49 -2.72
C ALA A 91 10.88 9.64 -2.90
N LEU A 92 11.85 10.14 -3.68
CA LEU A 92 13.15 9.48 -3.84
C LEU A 92 13.96 9.49 -2.55
N VAL A 93 13.95 10.60 -1.80
CA VAL A 93 14.62 10.69 -0.50
C VAL A 93 13.96 9.76 0.51
N GLU A 94 12.63 9.68 0.55
CA GLU A 94 11.89 8.74 1.40
C GLU A 94 12.27 7.28 1.07
N ALA A 95 12.28 6.91 -0.22
CA ALA A 95 12.65 5.57 -0.64
C ALA A 95 14.09 5.20 -0.24
N ARG A 96 15.05 6.13 -0.41
CA ARG A 96 16.44 5.94 0.03
C ARG A 96 16.54 5.79 1.54
N THR A 97 15.85 6.63 2.29
CA THR A 97 15.83 6.59 3.76
C THR A 97 15.29 5.27 4.27
N LEU A 98 14.16 4.81 3.70
CA LEU A 98 13.59 3.50 4.04
C LEU A 98 14.55 2.36 3.71
N SER A 99 15.22 2.39 2.55
CA SER A 99 16.20 1.37 2.18
C SER A 99 17.35 1.26 3.20
N VAL A 100 17.89 2.39 3.67
CA VAL A 100 18.95 2.41 4.70
C VAL A 100 18.43 1.86 6.03
N LEU A 101 17.23 2.26 6.46
CA LEU A 101 16.64 1.77 7.71
C LEU A 101 16.36 0.27 7.66
N TYR A 102 15.85 -0.25 6.53
CA TYR A 102 15.62 -1.68 6.35
C TYR A 102 16.92 -2.48 6.37
N ALA A 103 17.98 -1.99 5.72
CA ALA A 103 19.29 -2.64 5.76
C ALA A 103 19.83 -2.72 7.20
N ALA A 104 19.77 -1.61 7.95
CA ALA A 104 20.21 -1.58 9.34
C ALA A 104 19.39 -2.53 10.25
N GLN A 105 18.08 -2.67 9.99
CA GLN A 105 17.24 -3.64 10.71
C GLN A 105 17.61 -5.09 10.39
N GLN A 106 17.93 -5.37 9.12
CA GLN A 106 18.38 -6.70 8.69
C GLN A 106 19.69 -7.08 9.40
N ASP A 107 20.68 -6.18 9.40
CA ASP A 107 21.96 -6.37 10.09
C ASP A 107 21.78 -6.64 11.58
N HIS A 108 20.88 -5.89 12.24
CA HIS A 108 20.56 -6.10 13.65
C HIS A 108 19.96 -7.50 13.92
N ARG A 109 19.06 -7.97 13.05
CA ARG A 109 18.46 -9.31 13.17
C ARG A 109 19.48 -10.42 12.98
N ASP A 110 20.40 -10.26 12.04
CA ASP A 110 21.44 -11.26 11.79
C ASP A 110 22.47 -11.31 12.93
N ALA A 111 22.84 -10.16 13.50
CA ALA A 111 23.68 -10.09 14.69
C ALA A 111 23.05 -10.80 15.92
N LEU A 112 21.74 -10.65 16.11
CA LEU A 112 21.02 -11.36 17.19
C LEU A 112 21.03 -12.87 16.98
N ARG A 113 20.79 -13.35 15.76
CA ARG A 113 20.87 -14.78 15.42
C ARG A 113 22.26 -15.35 15.69
N GLU A 114 23.32 -14.61 15.34
CA GLU A 114 24.69 -15.04 15.62
C GLU A 114 24.97 -15.13 17.12
N LEU A 115 24.51 -14.16 17.90
CA LEU A 115 24.62 -14.17 19.37
C LEU A 115 23.89 -15.36 20.00
N GLU A 116 22.68 -15.66 19.54
CA GLU A 116 21.91 -16.82 19.98
C GLU A 116 22.61 -18.14 19.63
N ALA A 117 23.14 -18.26 18.41
CA ALA A 117 23.90 -19.43 17.98
C ALA A 117 25.17 -19.63 18.83
N ARG A 118 25.91 -18.55 19.11
CA ARG A 118 27.09 -18.57 19.99
C ARG A 118 26.73 -18.98 21.42
N ARG A 119 25.64 -18.46 21.98
CA ARG A 119 25.14 -18.86 23.30
C ARG A 119 24.78 -20.34 23.36
N ALA A 120 24.07 -20.85 22.34
CA ALA A 120 23.70 -22.26 22.26
C ALA A 120 24.92 -23.19 22.15
N PHE A 121 25.94 -22.78 21.39
CA PHE A 121 27.20 -23.53 21.29
C PHE A 121 27.94 -23.61 22.63
N LEU A 122 28.05 -22.48 23.34
CA LEU A 122 28.71 -22.43 24.65
C LEU A 122 27.94 -23.24 25.70
N ALA A 123 26.60 -23.19 25.71
CA ALA A 123 25.77 -23.99 26.59
C ALA A 123 25.95 -25.50 26.36
N LYS A 124 26.08 -25.93 25.09
CA LYS A 124 26.37 -27.34 24.75
C LYS A 124 27.77 -27.81 25.13
N ARG A 125 28.75 -26.90 25.25
CA ARG A 125 30.13 -27.24 25.70
C ARG A 125 30.28 -27.28 27.23
N ALA A 126 29.34 -26.69 27.96
CA ALA A 126 29.35 -26.62 29.42
C ALA A 126 28.52 -27.73 30.09
N ALA A 127 27.76 -28.51 29.31
CA ALA A 127 27.02 -29.70 29.72
C ALA A 127 27.80 -30.97 29.36
#